data_AF-A0A1Y3AVM6-F1
#
_entry.id   AF-A0A1Y3AVM6-F1
#
_cell.length_a   1.000
_cell.length_b   1.000
_cell.length_c   1.000
_cell.angle_alpha   90.00
_cell.angle_beta   90.00
_cell.angle_gamma   90.00
#
_symmetry.space_group_name_H-M   'P 1'
#
loop_
_entity.id
_entity.type
_entity.pdbx_description
1 polymer ?
#
loop_
_entity_poly.entity_id
_entity_poly.type
_entity_poly.pdbx_seq_one_letter_code
_entity_poly.pdbx_strand_id
1 'polypeptide(L)'
;MDDGDDDDKGKKFHLFTATDVQKIRLEKLMANIVSDKPIEIPAGPKSKNFATAPEFVRNVMGSSAGAGSGEFHVYRHLRRKEYARLNFIETQAKNEQLDEAYRQKIEDNRRKADEATAKKRAKRLKKKQKSKAKKKIRKDDANDQDDNCNNTDSND
;
A
#
# COMPACT_ATOMS: atom_id res chain seq x y z
N MET A 1 64.31 10.68 16.86
CA MET A 1 63.32 10.65 17.95
C MET A 1 62.15 11.46 17.39
N ASP A 2 61.29 10.87 16.55
CA ASP A 2 60.16 9.97 16.95
C ASP A 2 59.20 10.81 17.81
N ASP A 3 57.94 11.11 17.48
CA ASP A 3 56.86 10.47 16.73
C ASP A 3 55.94 11.62 16.21
N GLY A 4 55.17 11.59 15.12
CA GLY A 4 54.37 10.49 14.62
C GLY A 4 52.93 10.52 15.14
N ASP A 5 52.20 11.65 15.21
CA ASP A 5 50.72 11.68 15.34
C ASP A 5 50.12 13.10 15.21
N ASP A 6 49.08 13.24 14.38
CA ASP A 6 47.93 14.20 14.49
C ASP A 6 47.21 14.51 13.13
N ASP A 7 47.20 13.57 12.18
CA ASP A 7 46.41 13.66 10.94
C ASP A 7 45.05 12.92 11.03
N ASP A 8 44.35 12.99 12.17
CA ASP A 8 42.94 12.55 12.28
C ASP A 8 41.96 13.72 12.33
N LYS A 9 42.18 14.73 11.49
CA LYS A 9 41.15 15.72 11.18
C LYS A 9 40.16 15.07 10.21
N GLY A 10 39.15 14.42 10.79
CA GLY A 10 38.05 13.72 10.11
C GLY A 10 37.73 14.28 8.72
N LYS A 11 38.16 13.55 7.70
CA LYS A 11 37.95 13.91 6.29
C LYS A 11 36.44 14.01 6.05
N LYS A 12 35.95 15.22 5.83
CA LYS A 12 34.56 15.47 5.45
C LYS A 12 34.33 14.89 4.06
N PHE A 13 33.90 13.63 3.98
CA PHE A 13 33.51 13.01 2.72
C PHE A 13 32.44 13.86 2.04
N HIS A 14 32.79 14.49 0.92
CA HIS A 14 31.79 15.13 0.07
C HIS A 14 30.92 14.03 -0.55
N LEU A 15 29.65 14.04 -0.17
CA LEU A 15 28.63 13.16 -0.71
C LEU A 15 28.27 13.66 -2.12
N PHE A 16 29.02 13.23 -3.14
CA PHE A 16 28.80 13.65 -4.52
C PHE A 16 27.68 12.84 -5.20
N THR A 17 27.60 11.53 -4.93
CA THR A 17 26.67 10.63 -5.65
C THR A 17 25.73 9.90 -4.69
N ALA A 18 24.53 9.54 -5.18
CA ALA A 18 23.57 8.72 -4.42
C ALA A 18 24.18 7.37 -3.96
N THR A 19 25.11 6.82 -4.75
CA THR A 19 25.88 5.60 -4.42
C THR A 19 26.81 5.81 -3.22
N ASP A 20 27.44 6.97 -3.10
CA ASP A 20 28.36 7.27 -2.00
C ASP A 20 27.61 7.39 -0.67
N VAL A 21 26.41 8.00 -0.71
CA VAL A 21 25.50 8.08 0.45
C VAL A 21 25.05 6.68 0.89
N GLN A 22 24.74 5.80 -0.05
CA GLN A 22 24.37 4.41 0.25
C GLN A 22 25.54 3.62 0.83
N LYS A 23 26.74 3.77 0.25
CA LYS A 23 27.96 3.11 0.72
C LYS A 23 28.25 3.46 2.18
N ILE A 24 28.20 4.74 2.54
CA ILE A 24 28.43 5.20 3.93
C ILE A 24 27.35 4.66 4.89
N ARG A 25 26.08 4.66 4.48
CA ARG A 25 24.99 4.08 5.30
C ARG A 25 25.18 2.57 5.51
N LEU A 26 25.65 1.87 4.49
CA LEU A 26 25.88 0.43 4.51
C LEU A 26 27.10 0.07 5.36
N GLU A 27 28.22 0.78 5.25
CA GLU A 27 29.40 0.63 6.12
C GLU A 27 29.03 0.83 7.59
N LYS A 28 28.21 1.86 7.88
CA LYS A 28 27.68 2.11 9.22
C LYS A 28 26.77 0.98 9.71
N LEU A 29 25.95 0.41 8.84
CA LEU A 29 25.09 -0.73 9.18
C LEU A 29 25.92 -2.00 9.46
N MET A 30 26.95 -2.26 8.65
CA MET A 30 27.86 -3.40 8.83
C MET A 30 28.65 -3.30 10.14
N ALA A 31 29.14 -2.11 10.51
CA ALA A 31 29.78 -1.89 11.81
C ALA A 31 28.83 -2.13 12.99
N ASN A 32 27.53 -1.81 12.83
CA ASN A 32 26.52 -2.08 13.85
C ASN A 32 26.15 -3.57 13.96
N ILE A 33 26.20 -4.31 12.85
CA ILE A 33 25.97 -5.78 12.84
C ILE A 33 27.10 -6.51 13.59
N VAL A 34 28.36 -6.07 13.41
CA VAL A 34 29.53 -6.66 14.10
C VAL A 34 29.52 -6.40 15.61
N SER A 35 28.80 -5.38 16.07
CA SER A 35 28.67 -5.02 17.49
C SER A 35 27.38 -5.54 18.16
N ASP A 36 26.70 -6.51 17.53
CA ASP A 36 25.45 -7.16 17.98
C ASP A 36 24.33 -6.18 18.42
N LYS A 37 24.36 -4.94 17.92
CA LYS A 37 23.35 -3.94 18.26
C LYS A 37 22.10 -4.18 17.40
N PRO A 38 20.91 -4.43 18.00
CA PRO A 38 19.70 -4.66 17.23
C PRO A 38 19.33 -3.42 16.39
N ILE A 39 19.03 -3.64 15.11
CA ILE A 39 18.62 -2.58 14.19
C ILE A 39 17.11 -2.36 14.35
N GLU A 40 16.74 -1.20 14.91
CA GLU A 40 15.34 -0.78 15.01
C GLU A 40 14.86 -0.21 13.66
N ILE A 41 14.05 -0.99 12.93
CA ILE A 41 13.32 -0.45 11.78
C ILE A 41 12.19 0.44 12.33
N PRO A 42 12.18 1.75 12.03
CA PRO A 42 11.15 2.63 12.55
C PRO A 42 9.78 2.16 12.03
N ALA A 43 8.83 1.99 12.95
CA ALA A 43 7.45 1.79 12.57
C ALA A 43 6.95 3.00 11.76
N GLY A 44 5.96 2.77 10.88
CA GLY A 44 5.38 3.81 10.05
C GLY A 44 4.88 5.03 10.86
N PRO A 45 4.70 6.19 10.21
CA PRO A 45 4.26 7.40 10.88
C PRO A 45 2.93 7.16 11.60
N LYS A 46 2.90 7.40 12.91
CA LYS A 46 1.67 7.29 13.71
C LYS A 46 0.68 8.37 13.29
N SER A 47 -0.61 8.02 13.25
CA SER A 47 -1.66 9.02 13.06
C SER A 47 -1.59 10.07 14.18
N LYS A 48 -1.86 11.33 13.84
CA LYS A 48 -1.97 12.39 14.84
C LYS A 48 -3.22 12.10 15.67
N ASN A 49 -3.04 11.87 16.96
CA ASN A 49 -4.15 11.68 17.91
C ASN A 49 -4.14 12.85 18.89
N PHE A 50 -5.33 13.33 19.26
CA PHE A 50 -5.44 14.33 20.34
C PHE A 50 -5.38 13.62 21.68
N ALA A 51 -4.72 14.25 22.65
CA ALA A 51 -4.79 13.80 24.02
C ALA A 51 -6.25 13.83 24.49
N THR A 52 -6.71 12.72 25.06
CA THR A 52 -8.04 12.62 25.67
C THR A 52 -8.20 13.73 26.70
N ALA A 53 -9.39 14.33 26.77
CA ALA A 53 -9.70 15.32 27.78
C ALA A 53 -9.51 14.69 29.18
N PRO A 54 -8.85 15.39 30.12
CA PRO A 54 -8.73 14.90 31.49
C PRO A 54 -10.12 14.75 32.11
N GLU A 55 -10.33 13.65 32.82
CA GLU A 55 -11.64 13.32 33.38
C GLU A 55 -12.02 14.23 34.55
N PHE A 56 -11.06 14.56 35.42
CA PHE A 56 -11.25 15.54 36.49
C PHE A 56 -10.33 16.74 36.35
N VAL A 57 -10.93 17.93 36.36
CA VAL A 57 -10.21 19.20 36.52
C VAL A 57 -10.26 19.59 37.99
N ARG A 58 -9.11 19.56 38.67
CA ARG A 58 -9.02 19.79 40.13
C ARG A 58 -9.03 21.26 40.51
N ASN A 59 -8.71 22.16 39.58
CA ASN A 59 -8.43 23.57 39.86
C ASN A 59 -9.58 24.48 39.41
N VAL A 60 -10.83 24.01 39.53
CA VAL A 60 -12.00 24.79 39.13
C VAL A 60 -12.35 25.77 40.25
N MET A 61 -12.30 27.05 39.93
CA MET A 61 -12.74 28.12 40.82
C MET A 61 -14.28 28.19 40.83
N GLY A 62 -14.90 28.66 41.92
CA GLY A 62 -16.35 28.71 42.07
C GLY A 62 -17.07 29.49 40.96
N SER A 63 -18.30 29.10 40.63
CA SER A 63 -19.05 29.63 39.48
C SER A 63 -19.35 31.13 39.54
N SER A 64 -19.39 31.71 40.74
CA SER A 64 -19.61 33.16 40.96
C SER A 64 -18.30 33.93 41.20
N ALA A 65 -17.14 33.28 41.12
CA ALA A 65 -15.86 33.95 41.31
C ALA A 65 -15.52 34.80 40.08
N GLY A 66 -14.89 35.95 40.29
CA GLY A 66 -14.50 36.87 39.21
C GLY A 66 -13.36 36.32 38.33
N ALA A 67 -13.08 36.96 37.21
CA ALA A 67 -12.01 36.55 36.30
C ALA A 67 -10.63 36.68 36.98
N GLY A 68 -9.92 35.55 37.15
CA GLY A 68 -8.54 35.53 37.63
C GLY A 68 -7.54 35.89 36.52
N SER A 69 -6.32 36.29 36.91
CA SER A 69 -5.25 36.65 35.97
C SER A 69 -4.81 35.51 35.04
N GLY A 70 -4.98 34.26 35.47
CA GLY A 70 -4.66 33.07 34.67
C GLY A 70 -5.76 32.60 33.72
N GLU A 71 -7.00 33.10 33.86
CA GLU A 71 -8.17 32.58 33.15
C GLU A 71 -8.05 32.80 31.63
N PHE A 72 -7.49 33.94 31.22
CA PHE A 72 -7.23 34.22 29.81
C PHE A 72 -6.33 33.16 29.16
N HIS A 73 -5.27 32.74 29.85
CA HIS A 73 -4.36 31.74 29.33
C HIS A 73 -5.02 30.36 29.27
N VAL A 74 -5.84 30.00 30.26
CA VAL A 74 -6.64 28.77 30.26
C VAL A 74 -7.55 28.72 29.02
N TYR A 75 -8.35 29.75 28.79
CA TYR A 75 -9.21 29.86 27.59
C TYR A 75 -8.40 29.77 26.29
N ARG A 76 -7.30 30.50 26.19
CA ARG A 76 -6.42 30.49 25.00
C ARG A 76 -5.89 29.08 24.69
N HIS A 77 -5.49 28.32 25.70
CA HIS A 77 -5.03 26.94 25.51
C HIS A 77 -6.18 26.00 25.16
N LEU A 78 -7.33 26.14 25.83
CA LEU A 78 -8.52 25.34 25.56
C LEU A 78 -9.04 25.55 24.13
N ARG A 79 -9.15 26.81 23.70
CA ARG A 79 -9.58 27.17 22.34
C ARG A 79 -8.64 26.61 21.27
N ARG A 80 -7.32 26.67 21.48
CA ARG A 80 -6.36 26.05 20.54
C ARG A 80 -6.51 24.54 20.47
N LYS A 81 -6.68 23.87 21.61
CA LYS A 81 -6.92 22.42 21.65
C LYS A 81 -8.20 22.07 20.91
N GLU A 82 -9.27 22.82 21.14
CA GLU A 82 -10.56 22.57 20.51
C GLU A 82 -10.55 22.83 19.00
N TYR A 83 -9.93 23.92 18.55
CA TYR A 83 -9.80 24.20 17.11
C TYR A 83 -8.95 23.16 16.40
N ALA A 84 -7.85 22.73 17.02
CA ALA A 84 -7.04 21.67 16.46
C ALA A 84 -7.84 20.34 16.37
N ARG A 85 -8.66 20.04 17.38
CA ARG A 85 -9.54 18.87 17.41
C ARG A 85 -10.62 18.94 16.31
N LEU A 86 -11.33 20.07 16.19
CA LEU A 86 -12.36 20.27 15.18
C LEU A 86 -11.79 20.18 13.76
N ASN A 87 -10.67 20.87 13.49
CA ASN A 87 -10.01 20.82 12.20
C ASN A 87 -9.58 19.40 11.85
N PHE A 88 -9.07 18.64 12.81
CA PHE A 88 -8.70 17.24 12.56
C PHE A 88 -9.90 16.39 12.19
N ILE A 89 -11.00 16.48 12.94
CA ILE A 89 -12.24 15.73 12.65
C ILE A 89 -12.73 16.07 11.24
N GLU A 90 -12.75 17.35 10.88
CA GLU A 90 -13.15 17.78 9.54
C GLU A 90 -12.22 17.25 8.45
N THR A 91 -10.89 17.31 8.65
CA THR A 91 -9.93 16.78 7.68
C THR A 91 -10.02 15.26 7.53
N GLN A 92 -10.21 14.54 8.64
CA GLN A 92 -10.37 13.08 8.62
C GLN A 92 -11.66 12.69 7.89
N ALA A 93 -12.77 13.37 8.17
CA ALA A 93 -14.03 13.10 7.48
C ALA A 93 -13.92 13.36 5.98
N LYS A 94 -13.23 14.44 5.56
CA LYS A 94 -12.96 14.72 4.15
C LYS A 94 -12.10 13.63 3.51
N ASN A 95 -11.02 13.22 4.17
CA ASN A 95 -10.14 12.18 3.65
C ASN A 95 -10.88 10.84 3.50
N GLU A 96 -11.68 10.45 4.50
CA GLU A 96 -12.46 9.22 4.48
C GLU A 96 -13.48 9.20 3.32
N GLN A 97 -14.18 10.31 3.09
CA GLN A 97 -15.09 10.45 1.95
C GLN A 97 -14.37 10.31 0.59
N LEU A 98 -13.18 10.92 0.47
CA LEU A 98 -12.38 10.82 -0.75
C LEU A 98 -11.84 9.40 -0.98
N ASP A 99 -11.38 8.74 0.08
CA ASP A 99 -10.87 7.38 0.04
C ASP A 99 -11.98 6.38 -0.32
N GLU A 100 -13.17 6.56 0.24
CA GLU A 100 -14.33 5.74 -0.10
C GLU A 100 -14.76 5.93 -1.55
N ALA A 101 -14.86 7.18 -2.01
CA ALA A 101 -15.18 7.47 -3.41
C ALA A 101 -14.12 6.88 -4.37
N TYR A 102 -12.85 6.94 -4.00
CA TYR A 102 -11.77 6.33 -4.77
C TYR A 102 -11.87 4.80 -4.81
N ARG A 103 -12.13 4.16 -3.67
CA ARG A 103 -12.31 2.71 -3.57
C ARG A 103 -13.48 2.23 -4.44
N GLN A 104 -14.63 2.89 -4.35
CA GLN A 104 -15.80 2.61 -5.19
C GLN A 104 -15.46 2.73 -6.68
N LYS A 105 -14.74 3.78 -7.08
CA LYS A 105 -14.31 3.98 -8.47
C LYS A 105 -13.38 2.86 -8.96
N ILE A 106 -12.46 2.38 -8.13
CA ILE A 106 -11.56 1.28 -8.47
C ILE A 106 -12.34 -0.03 -8.63
N GLU A 107 -13.27 -0.31 -7.72
CA GLU A 107 -14.12 -1.51 -7.79
C GLU A 107 -15.01 -1.51 -9.03
N ASP A 108 -15.64 -0.38 -9.36
CA ASP A 108 -16.45 -0.24 -10.57
C ASP A 108 -15.63 -0.44 -11.84
N ASN A 109 -14.43 0.13 -11.89
CA ASN A 109 -13.53 -0.06 -13.04
C ASN A 109 -13.10 -1.52 -13.17
N ARG A 110 -12.79 -2.18 -12.05
CA ARG A 110 -12.47 -3.61 -12.02
C ARG A 110 -13.65 -4.45 -12.50
N ARG A 111 -14.86 -4.19 -12.01
CA ARG A 111 -16.09 -4.89 -12.42
C ARG A 111 -16.35 -4.74 -13.92
N LYS A 112 -16.27 -3.52 -14.44
CA LYS A 112 -16.43 -3.24 -15.90
C LYS A 112 -15.38 -3.96 -16.74
N ALA A 113 -14.12 -4.00 -16.29
CA ALA A 113 -13.06 -4.72 -16.98
C ALA A 113 -13.26 -6.24 -16.96
N ASP A 114 -13.72 -6.78 -15.83
CA ASP A 114 -14.01 -8.21 -15.66
C ASP A 114 -15.23 -8.64 -16.49
N GLU A 115 -16.30 -7.85 -16.53
CA GLU A 115 -17.47 -8.09 -17.37
C GLU A 115 -17.10 -8.11 -18.87
N ALA A 116 -16.32 -7.12 -19.31
CA ALA A 116 -15.85 -7.05 -20.70
C ALA A 116 -14.95 -8.25 -21.05
N THR A 117 -14.07 -8.64 -20.14
CA THR A 117 -13.16 -9.78 -20.30
C THR A 117 -13.92 -11.10 -20.29
N ALA A 118 -14.89 -11.29 -19.40
CA ALA A 118 -15.74 -12.46 -19.31
C ALA A 118 -16.58 -12.64 -20.58
N LYS A 119 -17.19 -11.57 -21.10
CA LYS A 119 -17.95 -11.59 -22.36
C LYS A 119 -17.07 -12.01 -23.54
N LYS A 120 -15.85 -11.46 -23.64
CA LYS A 120 -14.87 -11.84 -24.69
C LYS A 120 -14.39 -13.29 -24.51
N ARG A 121 -14.12 -13.72 -23.28
CA ARG A 121 -13.72 -15.10 -22.94
C ARG A 121 -14.81 -16.10 -23.30
N ALA A 122 -16.07 -15.83 -22.95
CA ALA A 122 -17.22 -16.68 -23.29
C ALA A 122 -17.38 -16.85 -24.81
N LYS A 123 -17.24 -15.77 -25.59
CA LYS A 123 -17.24 -15.84 -27.06
C LYS A 123 -16.11 -16.74 -27.60
N ARG A 124 -14.89 -16.60 -27.07
CA ARG A 124 -13.74 -17.45 -27.47
C ARG A 124 -13.94 -18.91 -27.10
N LEU A 125 -14.48 -19.20 -25.91
CA LEU A 125 -14.80 -20.57 -25.46
C LEU A 125 -15.87 -21.22 -26.35
N LYS A 126 -16.95 -20.51 -26.67
CA LYS A 126 -17.99 -21.00 -27.59
C LYS A 126 -17.42 -21.29 -28.98
N LYS A 127 -16.53 -20.43 -29.51
CA LYS A 127 -15.83 -20.68 -30.79
C LYS A 127 -14.92 -21.91 -30.71
N LYS A 128 -14.16 -22.07 -29.61
CA LYS A 128 -13.27 -23.22 -29.35
C LYS A 128 -14.05 -24.53 -29.22
N GLN A 129 -15.21 -24.51 -28.56
CA GLN A 129 -16.09 -25.69 -28.47
C GLN A 129 -16.64 -26.07 -29.84
N LYS A 130 -17.13 -25.10 -30.62
CA LYS A 130 -17.60 -25.34 -32.00
C LYS A 130 -16.50 -25.90 -32.92
N SER A 131 -15.27 -25.38 -32.84
CA SER A 131 -14.16 -25.90 -33.66
C SER A 131 -13.73 -27.30 -33.22
N LYS A 132 -13.74 -27.60 -31.92
CA LYS A 132 -13.52 -28.96 -31.41
C LYS A 132 -14.60 -29.94 -31.88
N ALA A 133 -15.87 -29.56 -31.84
CA ALA A 133 -16.98 -30.39 -32.31
C ALA A 133 -16.85 -30.69 -33.81
N LYS A 134 -16.54 -29.68 -34.64
CA LYS A 134 -16.27 -29.88 -36.07
C LYS A 134 -15.06 -30.78 -36.35
N LYS A 135 -14.00 -30.68 -35.53
CA LYS A 135 -12.82 -31.55 -35.66
C LYS A 135 -13.12 -33.00 -35.26
N LYS A 136 -14.01 -33.23 -34.28
CA LYS A 136 -14.49 -34.58 -33.94
C LYS A 136 -15.28 -35.19 -35.08
N ILE A 137 -16.30 -34.48 -35.59
CA ILE A 137 -17.10 -34.94 -36.74
C ILE A 137 -16.20 -35.30 -37.92
N ARG A 138 -15.26 -34.43 -38.31
CA ARG A 138 -14.30 -34.73 -39.40
C ARG A 138 -13.37 -35.91 -39.13
N LYS A 139 -13.11 -36.25 -37.88
CA LYS A 139 -12.28 -37.40 -37.50
C LYS A 139 -13.11 -38.68 -37.49
N ASP A 140 -14.37 -38.60 -37.09
CA ASP A 140 -15.32 -39.70 -37.13
C ASP A 140 -15.66 -40.05 -38.61
N ASP A 141 -15.92 -39.05 -39.46
CA ASP A 141 -16.12 -39.24 -40.92
C ASP A 141 -14.88 -39.84 -41.62
N ALA A 142 -13.68 -39.52 -41.15
CA ALA A 142 -12.43 -40.07 -41.69
C ALA A 142 -12.14 -41.50 -41.22
N ASN A 143 -12.64 -41.89 -40.04
CA ASN A 143 -12.55 -43.27 -39.57
C ASN A 143 -13.62 -44.16 -40.26
N ASP A 144 -14.84 -43.65 -40.50
CA ASP A 144 -15.90 -44.40 -41.22
C ASP A 144 -15.53 -44.65 -42.71
N GLN A 145 -14.71 -43.79 -43.32
CA GLN A 145 -14.22 -44.01 -44.70
C GLN A 145 -13.09 -45.06 -44.80
N ASP A 146 -12.34 -45.32 -43.72
CA ASP A 146 -11.26 -46.32 -43.72
C ASP A 146 -11.79 -47.75 -43.46
N ASP A 147 -12.94 -47.90 -42.80
CA ASP A 147 -13.58 -49.21 -42.59
C ASP A 147 -14.43 -49.69 -43.79
N ASN A 148 -14.79 -48.81 -44.73
CA ASN A 148 -15.64 -49.13 -45.89
C ASN A 148 -14.85 -49.48 -47.18
N CYS A 149 -13.51 -49.49 -47.15
CA CYS A 149 -12.69 -49.79 -48.34
C CYS A 149 -12.17 -51.24 -48.40
N ASN A 150 -12.55 -52.11 -47.45
CA ASN A 150 -12.07 -53.50 -47.37
C ASN A 150 -13.09 -54.58 -47.78
N ASN A 151 -14.23 -54.24 -48.41
CA ASN A 151 -15.26 -55.25 -48.64
C ASN A 151 -16.06 -55.15 -49.96
N THR A 152 -15.41 -54.89 -51.10
CA THR A 152 -15.98 -55.22 -52.43
C THR A 152 -14.88 -55.32 -53.49
N ASP A 153 -14.16 -56.44 -53.57
CA ASP A 153 -13.58 -56.89 -54.86
C ASP A 153 -13.23 -58.38 -54.82
N SER A 154 -14.23 -59.24 -54.99
CA SER A 154 -14.08 -60.67 -55.35
C SER A 154 -15.47 -61.26 -55.60
N ASN A 155 -15.85 -61.42 -56.87
CA ASN A 155 -16.53 -62.61 -57.41
C ASN A 155 -16.71 -62.46 -58.93
N ASP A 156 -15.93 -63.28 -59.64
CA ASP A 156 -16.23 -64.09 -60.85
C ASP A 156 -17.29 -63.58 -61.85
#